data_AF-A0A9P0DFC5-F1
#
_entry.id   AF-A0A9P0DFC5-F1
#
_cell.length_a   1.000
_cell.length_b   1.000
_cell.length_c   1.000
_cell.angle_alpha   90.00
_cell.angle_beta   90.00
_cell.angle_gamma   90.00
#
_symmetry.space_group_name_H-M   'P 1'
#
loop_
_entity.id
_entity.type
_entity.pdbx_description
1 polymer ?
#
loop_
_entity_poly.entity_id
_entity_poly.type
_entity_poly.pdbx_seq_one_letter_code
_entity_poly.pdbx_strand_id
1 'polypeptide(L)'
;MADPKYADLPGIAYDEPDVYEINDLPESEQTADFYEEEDPVERIHISTDDAFNKFKDKFLHAENVDFSSRIGKRIRTGYDAVTGDWELVGSDQKETPIQKYHRLQCEMKELLEEVNNIQKENEDEDPNCLVSSHKVELALKQLADLKLMESLGEEVVSKISNPQGSQIKKLFSQLEQFKANINEKPESEPQGDESGIVYQFSYRPEQGRLEQSSRLADLEARLHKLETVLGASSEKLSRLTTATSKGSLLEVAEHLSATASLLDSSQLDHIEGRLGALSQKLEAITEKKTQVLQDEEQDKKVLELYELFKNAEGVIKLLPQTIMRLKALEELHNKATDTMKDLTQIEVTQAEMNGNVQNNKMLLQGVQESFAMSLNEINSTVVSLDARIKALKKK
;
A
#
# COMPACT_ATOMS: atom_id res chain seq x y z
N MET A 1 27.26 -38.82 -23.69
CA MET A 1 26.86 -38.72 -25.12
C MET A 1 27.20 -37.31 -25.56
N ALA A 2 27.94 -37.13 -26.65
CA ALA A 2 28.34 -35.81 -27.13
C ALA A 2 27.12 -34.99 -27.58
N ASP A 3 27.10 -33.69 -27.25
CA ASP A 3 26.10 -32.76 -27.76
C ASP A 3 26.23 -32.69 -29.29
N PRO A 4 25.13 -32.90 -30.06
CA PRO A 4 25.15 -32.87 -31.52
C PRO A 4 25.69 -31.56 -32.10
N LYS A 5 25.67 -30.46 -31.34
CA LYS A 5 26.23 -29.18 -31.76
C LYS A 5 27.76 -29.19 -31.88
N TYR A 6 28.45 -30.06 -31.14
CA TYR A 6 29.92 -30.06 -31.06
C TYR A 6 30.58 -31.30 -31.68
N ALA A 7 29.80 -32.30 -32.09
CA ALA A 7 30.28 -33.59 -32.59
C ALA A 7 31.20 -33.49 -33.83
N ASP A 8 30.95 -32.52 -34.72
CA ASP A 8 31.70 -32.36 -35.97
C ASP A 8 32.92 -31.43 -35.84
N LEU A 9 33.15 -30.86 -34.66
CA LEU A 9 34.26 -29.94 -34.43
C LEU A 9 35.54 -30.71 -34.03
N PRO A 10 36.67 -30.51 -34.73
CA PRO A 10 37.94 -31.09 -34.32
C PRO A 10 38.47 -30.41 -33.04
N GLY A 11 39.06 -31.19 -32.13
CA GLY A 11 39.72 -30.67 -30.93
C GLY A 11 38.82 -30.48 -29.70
N ILE A 12 37.61 -31.05 -29.69
CA ILE A 12 36.76 -31.11 -28.50
C ILE A 12 37.20 -32.28 -27.61
N ALA A 13 37.36 -32.01 -26.32
CA ALA A 13 37.63 -33.03 -25.30
C ALA A 13 36.30 -33.70 -24.90
N TYR A 14 36.18 -35.01 -25.14
CA TYR A 14 34.95 -35.77 -24.88
C TYR A 14 34.96 -36.57 -23.56
N ASP A 15 36.15 -36.93 -23.08
CA ASP A 15 36.36 -37.81 -21.92
C ASP A 15 37.01 -37.08 -20.73
N GLU A 16 36.92 -35.74 -20.72
CA GLU A 16 37.37 -34.91 -19.59
C GLU A 16 36.16 -34.47 -18.76
N PRO A 17 36.28 -34.34 -17.43
CA PRO A 17 35.21 -33.79 -16.62
C PRO A 17 34.95 -32.33 -16.99
N ASP A 18 33.67 -31.96 -17.07
CA ASP A 18 33.25 -30.58 -17.41
C ASP A 18 33.75 -29.54 -16.39
N VAL A 19 33.95 -29.95 -15.13
CA VAL A 19 34.36 -29.08 -14.01
C VAL A 19 35.43 -29.77 -13.17
N TYR A 20 36.53 -29.07 -12.89
CA TYR A 20 37.54 -29.48 -11.91
C TYR A 20 37.38 -28.61 -10.65
N GLU A 21 36.75 -29.15 -9.63
CA GLU A 21 36.53 -28.46 -8.34
C GLU A 21 37.23 -29.17 -7.18
N ILE A 22 37.52 -28.40 -6.13
CA ILE A 22 38.02 -28.91 -4.85
C ILE A 22 36.79 -29.40 -4.08
N ASN A 23 36.92 -30.53 -3.36
CA ASN A 23 35.84 -31.10 -2.56
C ASN A 23 35.18 -30.02 -1.67
N ASP A 24 33.87 -29.85 -1.84
CA ASP A 24 33.10 -28.88 -1.06
C ASP A 24 33.08 -29.29 0.42
N LEU A 25 33.37 -28.33 1.30
CA LEU A 25 33.35 -28.54 2.75
C LEU A 25 31.91 -28.36 3.25
N PRO A 26 31.44 -29.17 4.21
CA PRO A 26 30.07 -29.09 4.69
C PRO A 26 29.77 -27.70 5.30
N GLU A 27 28.62 -27.11 4.94
CA GLU A 27 28.17 -25.76 5.39
C GLU A 27 28.17 -25.58 6.92
N SER A 28 28.11 -26.68 7.69
CA SER A 28 28.23 -26.68 9.16
C SER A 28 29.56 -26.15 9.68
N GLU A 29 30.62 -26.15 8.87
CA GLU A 29 31.93 -25.59 9.22
C GLU A 29 32.06 -24.10 8.82
N GLN A 30 31.07 -23.54 8.12
CA GLN A 30 31.11 -22.17 7.59
C GLN A 30 30.30 -21.17 8.43
N THR A 31 29.40 -21.65 9.29
CA THR A 31 28.62 -20.81 10.21
C THR A 31 29.40 -20.58 11.51
N ALA A 32 30.34 -19.63 11.48
CA ALA A 32 30.85 -19.06 12.71
C ALA A 32 29.73 -18.20 13.32
N ASP A 33 29.12 -18.67 14.41
CA ASP A 33 28.24 -17.84 15.23
C ASP A 33 29.00 -16.57 15.63
N PHE A 34 28.63 -15.43 15.02
CA PHE A 34 29.11 -14.12 15.45
C PHE A 34 28.50 -13.84 16.82
N TYR A 35 29.22 -14.22 17.87
CA TYR A 35 28.97 -13.70 19.21
C TYR A 35 29.40 -12.23 19.19
N GLU A 36 28.45 -11.31 19.18
CA GLU A 36 28.73 -9.91 19.46
C GLU A 36 29.22 -9.81 20.91
N GLU A 37 30.50 -9.50 21.09
CA GLU A 37 31.07 -9.21 22.40
C GLU A 37 30.32 -8.02 23.04
N GLU A 38 29.95 -8.17 24.32
CA GLU A 38 29.31 -7.09 25.09
C GLU A 38 30.34 -5.99 25.41
N ASP A 39 30.41 -4.99 24.55
CA ASP A 39 31.04 -3.70 24.84
C ASP A 39 30.35 -3.00 26.04
N PRO A 40 31.03 -2.09 26.77
CA PRO A 40 30.47 -1.35 27.91
C PRO A 40 29.46 -0.25 27.49
N VAL A 41 28.61 -0.54 26.50
CA VAL A 41 27.57 0.35 25.98
C VAL A 41 26.21 -0.21 26.36
N GLU A 42 25.42 0.57 27.09
CA GLU A 42 24.03 0.21 27.41
C GLU A 42 23.17 0.26 26.14
N ARG A 43 22.77 -0.91 25.65
CA ARG A 43 21.89 -1.05 24.48
C ARG A 43 20.43 -1.02 24.94
N ILE A 44 19.79 0.13 24.83
CA ILE A 44 18.37 0.28 25.15
C ILE A 44 17.53 -0.13 23.94
N HIS A 45 16.77 -1.21 24.07
CA HIS A 45 15.78 -1.60 23.07
C HIS A 45 14.61 -0.60 23.08
N ILE A 46 14.39 0.05 21.94
CA ILE A 46 13.27 0.97 21.75
C ILE A 46 12.16 0.22 21.02
N SER A 47 11.04 0.00 21.71
CA SER A 47 9.79 -0.44 21.07
C SER A 47 9.10 0.76 20.43
N THR A 48 8.83 0.67 19.12
CA THR A 48 8.13 1.72 18.36
C THR A 48 6.71 1.94 18.88
N ASP A 49 6.04 0.88 19.33
CA ASP A 49 4.67 0.93 19.82
C ASP A 49 4.60 1.62 21.18
N ASP A 50 5.54 1.31 22.07
CA ASP A 50 5.64 1.97 23.38
C ASP A 50 6.01 3.44 23.22
N ALA A 51 6.91 3.76 22.29
CA ALA A 51 7.23 5.14 21.95
C ALA A 51 6.01 5.88 21.40
N PHE A 52 5.28 5.29 20.45
CA PHE A 52 4.06 5.90 19.88
C PHE A 52 3.01 6.17 20.96
N ASN A 53 2.72 5.20 21.82
CA ASN A 53 1.75 5.36 22.90
C ASN A 53 2.16 6.45 23.90
N LYS A 54 3.46 6.66 24.14
CA LYS A 54 3.95 7.74 25.00
C LYS A 54 3.75 9.15 24.44
N PHE A 55 3.59 9.30 23.12
CA PHE A 55 3.50 10.60 22.45
C PHE A 55 2.18 10.85 21.69
N LYS A 56 1.29 9.85 21.58
CA LYS A 56 0.04 9.93 20.81
C LYS A 56 -0.84 11.15 21.14
N ASP A 57 -0.92 11.52 22.41
CA ASP A 57 -1.79 12.61 22.89
C ASP A 57 -1.03 13.91 23.18
N LYS A 58 0.27 13.98 22.83
CA LYS A 58 1.10 15.17 23.04
C LYS A 58 1.22 15.93 21.73
N PHE A 59 0.61 17.12 21.68
CA PHE A 59 0.67 18.01 20.53
C PHE A 59 1.61 19.18 20.81
N LEU A 60 2.28 19.66 19.75
CA LEU A 60 3.15 20.82 19.80
C LEU A 60 2.55 21.91 18.92
N HIS A 61 2.38 23.11 19.46
CA HIS A 61 1.87 24.25 18.71
C HIS A 61 3.02 25.02 18.06
N ALA A 62 2.89 25.30 16.76
CA ALA A 62 3.92 25.97 15.97
C ALA A 62 3.62 27.46 15.67
N GLU A 63 2.56 28.03 16.24
CA GLU A 63 2.01 29.32 15.81
C GLU A 63 2.90 30.53 16.18
N ASN A 64 3.65 30.46 17.29
CA ASN A 64 4.48 31.56 17.80
C ASN A 64 5.98 31.21 17.89
N VAL A 65 6.45 30.27 17.07
CA VAL A 65 7.86 29.83 17.07
C VAL A 65 8.73 30.85 16.34
N ASP A 66 9.61 31.52 17.08
CA ASP A 66 10.58 32.48 16.55
C ASP A 66 11.98 32.26 17.16
N PHE A 67 12.92 31.80 16.33
CA PHE A 67 14.32 31.59 16.72
C PHE A 67 15.20 32.84 16.50
N SER A 68 14.63 33.96 16.05
CA SER A 68 15.39 35.20 15.78
C SER A 68 15.93 35.91 17.03
N SER A 69 15.84 35.27 18.21
CA SER A 69 16.38 35.73 19.49
C SER A 69 15.96 37.15 19.88
N ARG A 70 14.82 37.62 19.36
CA ARG A 70 14.23 38.92 19.73
C ARG A 70 13.71 38.85 21.16
N ILE A 71 14.29 39.68 22.03
CA ILE A 71 13.87 39.79 23.43
C ILE A 71 12.51 40.49 23.46
N GLY A 72 11.49 39.81 24.01
CA GLY A 72 10.13 40.32 24.16
C GLY A 72 9.47 39.81 25.43
N LYS A 73 8.25 40.29 25.73
CA LYS A 73 7.51 39.92 26.96
C LYS A 73 7.09 38.45 27.04
N ARG A 74 6.96 37.75 25.89
CA ARG A 74 6.67 36.31 25.84
C ARG A 74 7.91 35.55 25.38
N ILE A 75 8.15 34.39 25.97
CA ILE A 75 9.12 33.43 25.46
C ILE A 75 8.59 32.95 24.11
N ARG A 76 9.26 33.35 23.02
CA ARG A 76 8.90 32.96 21.64
C ARG A 76 9.83 31.89 21.09
N THR A 77 10.77 31.42 21.91
CA THR A 77 11.80 30.48 21.48
C THR A 77 11.31 29.05 21.68
N GLY A 78 11.09 28.35 20.58
CA GLY A 78 10.78 26.92 20.56
C GLY A 78 9.29 26.60 20.42
N TYR A 79 9.01 25.30 20.32
CA TYR A 79 7.67 24.74 20.27
C TYR A 79 7.09 24.68 21.68
N ASP A 80 5.84 25.12 21.85
CA ASP A 80 5.17 25.10 23.14
C ASP A 80 4.17 23.93 23.22
N ALA A 81 4.23 23.20 24.33
CA ALA A 81 3.30 22.13 24.69
C ALA A 81 2.25 22.59 25.72
N VAL A 82 2.34 23.84 26.20
CA VAL A 82 1.54 24.39 27.30
C VAL A 82 0.29 25.13 26.79
N THR A 83 0.20 25.43 25.49
CA THR A 83 -0.95 26.12 24.89
C THR A 83 -2.15 25.17 24.76
N GLY A 84 -2.84 24.93 25.87
CA GLY A 84 -4.14 24.23 25.92
C GLY A 84 -5.29 25.15 26.30
N ASP A 85 -6.49 24.58 26.46
CA ASP A 85 -7.77 25.26 26.78
C ASP A 85 -7.77 26.19 28.02
N TRP A 86 -6.68 26.19 28.79
CA TRP A 86 -6.50 26.92 30.04
C TRP A 86 -5.42 28.02 29.95
N GLU A 87 -5.38 28.79 28.87
CA GLU A 87 -4.60 30.02 28.85
C GLU A 87 -5.38 31.21 29.44
N LEU A 88 -4.73 31.99 30.31
CA LEU A 88 -5.17 33.32 30.73
C LEU A 88 -4.40 34.36 29.90
N VAL A 89 -5.11 35.13 29.07
CA VAL A 89 -4.49 36.22 28.31
C VAL A 89 -4.04 37.34 29.26
N GLY A 90 -2.84 37.87 29.09
CA GLY A 90 -2.43 39.13 29.72
C GLY A 90 -3.20 40.33 29.15
N SER A 91 -3.37 41.39 29.94
CA SER A 91 -4.28 42.55 29.72
C SER A 91 -4.29 43.23 28.35
N ASP A 92 -3.34 42.97 27.46
CA ASP A 92 -3.15 43.69 26.18
C ASP A 92 -3.69 42.95 24.93
N GLN A 93 -4.29 41.75 25.05
CA GLN A 93 -4.89 41.04 23.88
C GLN A 93 -6.39 40.75 24.07
N LYS A 94 -7.14 40.68 22.97
CA LYS A 94 -8.58 40.40 22.99
C LYS A 94 -8.83 38.92 23.26
N GLU A 95 -9.53 38.65 24.36
CA GLU A 95 -9.93 37.30 24.79
C GLU A 95 -10.88 36.64 23.77
N THR A 96 -10.72 35.32 23.57
CA THR A 96 -11.72 34.53 22.84
C THR A 96 -12.98 34.34 23.70
N PRO A 97 -14.18 34.13 23.11
CA PRO A 97 -15.41 33.96 23.89
C PRO A 97 -15.34 32.80 24.91
N ILE A 98 -14.65 31.71 24.58
CA ILE A 98 -14.52 30.54 25.46
C ILE A 98 -13.56 30.79 26.62
N GLN A 99 -12.48 31.52 26.37
CA GLN A 99 -11.52 31.94 27.39
C GLN A 99 -12.11 33.00 28.32
N LYS A 100 -12.90 33.93 27.77
CA LYS A 100 -13.67 34.90 28.55
C LYS A 100 -14.70 34.22 29.45
N TYR A 101 -15.34 33.16 28.96
CA TYR A 101 -16.23 32.32 29.76
C TYR A 101 -15.48 31.67 30.92
N HIS A 102 -14.31 31.07 30.67
CA HIS A 102 -13.50 30.45 31.73
C HIS A 102 -12.98 31.48 32.75
N ARG A 103 -12.54 32.66 32.31
CA ARG A 103 -12.17 33.76 33.23
C ARG A 103 -13.37 34.20 34.06
N LEU A 104 -14.52 34.46 33.44
CA LEU A 104 -15.75 34.83 34.17
C LEU A 104 -16.18 33.73 35.15
N GLN A 105 -16.00 32.46 34.80
CA GLN A 105 -16.27 31.35 35.71
C GLN A 105 -15.34 31.37 36.93
N CYS A 106 -14.05 31.69 36.74
CA CYS A 106 -13.10 31.85 37.84
C CYS A 106 -13.41 33.11 38.67
N GLU A 107 -13.60 34.27 38.05
CA GLU A 107 -13.92 35.54 38.73
C GLU A 107 -15.24 35.45 39.51
N MET A 108 -16.25 34.76 38.99
CA MET A 108 -17.53 34.60 39.69
C MET A 108 -17.46 33.59 40.84
N LYS A 109 -16.51 32.64 40.81
CA LYS A 109 -16.17 31.78 41.96
C LYS A 109 -15.39 32.56 43.02
N GLU A 110 -14.42 33.37 42.61
CA GLU A 110 -13.67 34.25 43.51
C GLU A 110 -14.60 35.25 44.22
N LEU A 111 -15.51 35.89 43.47
CA LEU A 111 -16.53 36.77 44.03
C LEU A 111 -17.46 36.02 45.01
N LEU A 112 -17.82 34.77 44.74
CA LEU A 112 -18.59 33.95 45.67
C LEU A 112 -17.80 33.70 46.97
N GLU A 113 -16.52 33.41 46.87
CA GLU A 113 -15.65 33.21 48.04
C GLU A 113 -15.48 34.50 48.85
N GLU A 114 -15.29 35.65 48.20
CA GLU A 114 -15.21 36.96 48.86
C GLU A 114 -16.53 37.33 49.55
N VAL A 115 -17.68 37.17 48.89
CA VAL A 115 -18.99 37.44 49.51
C VAL A 115 -19.24 36.51 50.69
N ASN A 116 -18.86 35.23 50.60
CA ASN A 116 -18.95 34.30 51.71
C ASN A 116 -18.01 34.66 52.87
N ASN A 117 -16.83 35.22 52.58
CA ASN A 117 -15.90 35.70 53.62
C ASN A 117 -16.45 36.97 54.29
N ILE A 118 -16.98 37.93 53.52
CA ILE A 118 -17.62 39.14 54.04
C ILE A 118 -18.87 38.82 54.87
N GLN A 119 -19.64 37.79 54.49
CA GLN A 119 -20.77 37.30 55.29
C GLN A 119 -20.33 36.69 56.62
N LYS A 120 -19.16 36.04 56.67
CA LYS A 120 -18.59 35.49 57.91
C LYS A 120 -17.97 36.57 58.80
N GLU A 121 -17.46 37.66 58.23
CA GLU A 121 -16.83 38.76 58.97
C GLU A 121 -17.83 39.79 59.52
N ASN A 122 -19.02 39.94 58.92
CA ASN A 122 -20.05 40.92 59.33
C ASN A 122 -21.26 40.28 60.03
N GLU A 123 -21.06 39.43 61.04
CA GLU A 123 -22.20 38.91 61.84
C GLU A 123 -22.89 39.97 62.73
N ASP A 124 -22.31 41.18 62.91
CA ASP A 124 -22.78 42.14 63.93
C ASP A 124 -23.25 43.55 63.45
N GLU A 125 -23.14 43.94 62.18
CA GLU A 125 -23.80 45.19 61.69
C GLU A 125 -24.33 45.03 60.25
N ASP A 126 -25.50 45.61 59.99
CA ASP A 126 -26.33 45.49 58.78
C ASP A 126 -25.54 45.25 57.48
N PRO A 127 -25.75 44.11 56.79
CA PRO A 127 -24.98 43.78 55.61
C PRO A 127 -25.48 44.62 54.43
N ASN A 128 -24.90 45.80 54.24
CA ASN A 128 -25.00 46.52 52.97
C ASN A 128 -24.09 45.87 51.91
N CYS A 129 -24.10 44.53 51.83
CA CYS A 129 -23.57 43.80 50.70
C CYS A 129 -24.68 43.81 49.63
N LEU A 130 -24.51 44.68 48.63
CA LEU A 130 -25.48 44.90 47.55
C LEU A 130 -25.82 43.61 46.77
N VAL A 131 -24.98 42.56 46.91
CA VAL A 131 -25.10 41.29 46.21
C VAL A 131 -25.20 40.14 47.24
N SER A 132 -26.39 39.53 47.33
CA SER A 132 -26.58 38.32 48.13
C SER A 132 -25.78 37.15 47.52
N SER A 133 -25.08 36.36 48.36
CA SER A 133 -24.36 35.13 47.95
C SER A 133 -25.23 34.22 47.06
N HIS A 134 -26.52 34.10 47.39
CA HIS A 134 -27.49 33.33 46.61
C HIS A 134 -27.65 33.85 45.16
N LYS A 135 -27.55 35.16 44.92
CA LYS A 135 -27.63 35.72 43.55
C LYS A 135 -26.38 35.39 42.73
N VAL A 136 -25.21 35.35 43.36
CA VAL A 136 -23.95 34.94 42.71
C VAL A 136 -23.99 33.45 42.36
N GLU A 137 -24.50 32.60 43.27
CA GLU A 137 -24.70 31.17 42.99
C GLU A 137 -25.67 30.91 41.83
N LEU A 138 -26.78 31.65 41.78
CA LEU A 138 -27.75 31.57 40.68
C LEU A 138 -27.13 32.00 39.35
N ALA A 139 -26.35 33.09 39.34
CA ALA A 139 -25.64 33.54 38.14
C ALA A 139 -24.58 32.54 37.67
N LEU A 140 -23.88 31.85 38.58
CA LEU A 140 -22.94 30.78 38.26
C LEU A 140 -23.66 29.58 37.64
N LYS A 141 -24.80 29.17 38.20
CA LYS A 141 -25.66 28.12 37.62
C LYS A 141 -26.16 28.51 36.22
N GLN A 142 -26.63 29.74 36.04
CA GLN A 142 -27.06 30.25 34.73
C GLN A 142 -25.91 30.28 33.71
N LEU A 143 -24.70 30.66 34.12
CA LEU A 143 -23.52 30.62 33.27
C LEU A 143 -23.19 29.18 32.85
N ALA A 144 -23.31 28.21 33.76
CA ALA A 144 -23.16 26.79 33.44
C ALA A 144 -24.28 26.25 32.53
N ASP A 145 -25.52 26.74 32.67
CA ASP A 145 -26.68 26.33 31.87
C ASP A 145 -26.67 26.92 30.45
N LEU A 146 -26.07 28.10 30.26
CA LEU A 146 -25.86 28.69 28.92
C LEU A 146 -25.04 27.76 28.01
N LYS A 147 -24.17 26.92 28.59
CA LYS A 147 -23.44 25.85 27.88
C LYS A 147 -24.36 24.77 27.29
N LEU A 148 -25.58 24.63 27.80
CA LEU A 148 -26.55 23.59 27.40
C LEU A 148 -27.67 24.12 26.49
N MET A 149 -27.96 25.43 26.54
CA MET A 149 -29.13 26.01 25.86
C MET A 149 -28.86 26.45 24.41
N GLU A 150 -27.60 26.76 24.08
CA GLU A 150 -27.17 27.11 22.72
C GLU A 150 -26.64 25.88 21.93
N SER A 151 -26.50 24.73 22.58
CA SER A 151 -26.15 23.46 21.94
C SER A 151 -27.39 22.65 21.54
N LEU A 152 -27.89 22.94 20.33
CA LEU A 152 -28.68 22.04 19.47
C LEU A 152 -30.12 21.69 19.92
N GLY A 153 -31.08 22.49 19.44
CA GLY A 153 -32.44 22.03 19.23
C GLY A 153 -32.48 20.85 18.25
N GLU A 154 -33.13 19.76 18.65
CA GLU A 154 -33.27 18.47 17.95
C GLU A 154 -33.81 18.61 16.51
N GLU A 155 -34.51 19.71 16.23
CA GLU A 155 -35.10 20.01 14.93
C GLU A 155 -34.11 20.53 13.87
N VAL A 156 -32.97 21.10 14.29
CA VAL A 156 -31.93 21.61 13.37
C VAL A 156 -30.93 20.50 13.06
N VAL A 157 -30.63 19.63 14.03
CA VAL A 157 -29.79 18.44 13.83
C VAL A 157 -30.45 17.48 12.84
N SER A 158 -31.75 17.24 12.95
CA SER A 158 -32.47 16.38 12.00
C SER A 158 -32.52 16.94 10.57
N LYS A 159 -32.51 18.27 10.41
CA LYS A 159 -32.46 18.95 9.09
C LYS A 159 -31.05 19.01 8.50
N ILE A 160 -30.01 19.14 9.34
CA ILE A 160 -28.59 19.20 8.91
C ILE A 160 -27.98 17.80 8.74
N SER A 161 -28.37 16.82 9.55
CA SER A 161 -27.86 15.45 9.46
C SER A 161 -28.36 14.70 8.23
N ASN A 162 -29.47 15.13 7.59
CA ASN A 162 -29.92 14.45 6.38
C ASN A 162 -30.67 15.34 5.35
N PRO A 163 -30.02 16.39 4.82
CA PRO A 163 -30.56 17.18 3.70
C PRO A 163 -30.82 16.32 2.46
N GLN A 164 -30.03 15.25 2.26
CA GLN A 164 -30.18 14.34 1.13
C GLN A 164 -31.42 13.45 1.24
N GLY A 165 -31.77 12.96 2.44
CA GLY A 165 -32.97 12.13 2.63
C GLY A 165 -34.29 12.84 2.30
N SER A 166 -34.39 14.15 2.57
CA SER A 166 -35.56 14.96 2.22
C SER A 166 -35.64 15.25 0.72
N GLN A 167 -34.49 15.49 0.07
CA GLN A 167 -34.40 15.70 -1.37
C GLN A 167 -34.71 14.42 -2.15
N ILE A 168 -34.24 13.27 -1.68
CA ILE A 168 -34.53 11.95 -2.28
C ILE A 168 -36.03 11.63 -2.24
N LYS A 169 -36.73 11.91 -1.12
CA LYS A 169 -38.18 11.73 -1.03
C LYS A 169 -38.95 12.62 -1.99
N LYS A 170 -38.51 13.87 -2.20
CA LYS A 170 -39.10 14.78 -3.19
C LYS A 170 -38.88 14.29 -4.62
N LEU A 171 -37.68 13.79 -4.94
CA LEU A 171 -37.37 13.22 -6.25
C LEU A 171 -38.20 11.95 -6.54
N PHE A 172 -38.34 11.05 -5.56
CA PHE A 172 -39.21 9.88 -5.69
C PHE A 172 -40.67 10.28 -5.93
N SER A 173 -41.18 11.27 -5.20
CA SER A 173 -42.54 11.78 -5.40
C SER A 173 -42.73 12.41 -6.79
N GLN A 174 -41.73 13.12 -7.32
CA GLN A 174 -41.74 13.67 -8.68
C GLN A 174 -41.68 12.59 -9.75
N LEU A 175 -40.85 11.54 -9.56
CA LEU A 175 -40.80 10.38 -10.45
C LEU A 175 -42.11 9.59 -10.45
N GLU A 176 -42.75 9.47 -9.30
CA GLU A 176 -44.03 8.76 -9.16
C GLU A 176 -45.20 9.56 -9.77
N GLN A 177 -45.19 10.89 -9.64
CA GLN A 177 -46.10 11.80 -10.36
C GLN A 177 -45.90 11.73 -11.88
N PHE A 178 -44.66 11.68 -12.36
CA PHE A 178 -44.37 11.49 -13.79
C PHE A 178 -44.81 10.11 -14.29
N LYS A 179 -44.58 9.05 -13.51
CA LYS A 179 -45.05 7.69 -13.84
C LYS A 179 -46.58 7.62 -13.92
N ALA A 180 -47.28 8.32 -13.03
CA ALA A 180 -48.74 8.39 -13.07
C ALA A 180 -49.25 9.14 -14.31
N ASN A 181 -48.57 10.20 -14.74
CA ASN A 181 -48.92 10.97 -15.94
C ASN A 181 -48.68 10.22 -17.26
N ILE A 182 -47.78 9.23 -17.30
CA ILE A 182 -47.53 8.39 -18.49
C ILE A 182 -48.69 7.40 -18.75
N ASN A 183 -49.52 7.08 -17.75
CA ASN A 183 -50.59 6.09 -17.89
C ASN A 183 -51.89 6.63 -18.52
N GLU A 184 -52.01 7.93 -18.82
CA GLU A 184 -53.17 8.53 -19.50
C GLU A 184 -52.80 9.13 -20.86
N LYS A 185 -52.44 8.27 -21.83
CA LYS A 185 -52.68 8.38 -23.30
C LYS A 185 -51.63 7.59 -24.09
N PRO A 186 -52.00 6.53 -24.83
CA PRO A 186 -51.15 6.00 -25.88
C PRO A 186 -51.37 6.79 -27.19
N GLU A 187 -50.32 6.87 -28.01
CA GLU A 187 -50.27 7.40 -29.38
C GLU A 187 -50.11 8.92 -29.57
N SER A 188 -48.86 9.38 -29.57
CA SER A 188 -48.34 10.32 -30.57
C SER A 188 -46.81 10.32 -30.60
N GLU A 189 -46.25 10.46 -31.80
CA GLU A 189 -44.85 10.38 -32.24
C GLU A 189 -43.84 11.24 -31.44
N PRO A 190 -42.52 10.92 -31.47
CA PRO A 190 -41.51 11.61 -30.66
C PRO A 190 -41.14 12.94 -31.31
N GLN A 191 -41.82 14.02 -30.89
CA GLN A 191 -41.25 15.36 -30.95
C GLN A 191 -40.55 15.65 -29.62
N GLY A 192 -39.34 16.20 -29.71
CA GLY A 192 -38.45 16.40 -28.58
C GLY A 192 -39.04 17.34 -27.53
N ASP A 193 -39.55 16.75 -26.46
CA ASP A 193 -39.86 17.48 -25.23
C ASP A 193 -38.61 17.52 -24.34
N GLU A 194 -38.25 18.73 -23.90
CA GLU A 194 -37.29 19.02 -22.81
C GLU A 194 -37.77 18.50 -21.42
N SER A 195 -38.63 17.47 -21.40
CA SER A 195 -39.12 16.75 -20.22
C SER A 195 -38.60 15.30 -20.19
N GLY A 196 -37.46 15.03 -20.84
CA GLY A 196 -36.79 13.74 -20.77
C GLY A 196 -36.02 13.56 -19.47
N ILE A 197 -36.39 12.57 -18.65
CA ILE A 197 -35.60 12.18 -17.48
C ILE A 197 -34.32 11.49 -17.99
N VAL A 198 -33.21 12.23 -18.02
CA VAL A 198 -31.90 11.67 -18.35
C VAL A 198 -31.33 10.97 -17.13
N TYR A 199 -31.39 9.64 -17.11
CA TYR A 199 -30.71 8.84 -16.11
C TYR A 199 -29.20 8.84 -16.37
N GLN A 200 -28.49 9.72 -15.67
CA GLN A 200 -27.03 9.73 -15.68
C GLN A 200 -26.51 8.72 -14.65
N PHE A 201 -26.08 7.55 -15.13
CA PHE A 201 -25.41 6.56 -14.31
C PHE A 201 -23.95 6.99 -14.07
N SER A 202 -23.66 7.55 -12.89
CA SER A 202 -22.28 7.81 -12.48
C SER A 202 -21.67 6.56 -11.83
N TYR A 203 -21.00 5.72 -12.62
CA TYR A 203 -20.15 4.67 -12.06
C TYR A 203 -18.91 5.31 -11.43
N ARG A 204 -18.62 5.00 -10.16
CA ARG A 204 -17.38 5.42 -9.48
C ARG A 204 -16.36 4.28 -9.55
N PRO A 205 -15.47 4.24 -10.56
CA PRO A 205 -14.50 3.15 -10.73
C PRO A 205 -13.55 3.02 -9.54
N GLU A 206 -13.25 4.14 -8.86
CA GLU A 206 -12.41 4.17 -7.66
C GLU A 206 -12.97 3.32 -6.52
N GLN A 207 -14.30 3.31 -6.35
CA GLN A 207 -14.92 2.51 -5.29
C GLN A 207 -14.82 1.01 -5.59
N GLY A 208 -15.03 0.60 -6.85
CA GLY A 208 -14.83 -0.79 -7.26
C GLY A 208 -13.38 -1.24 -7.10
N ARG A 209 -12.42 -0.39 -7.45
CA ARG A 209 -10.98 -0.67 -7.26
C ARG A 209 -10.61 -0.76 -5.78
N LEU A 210 -11.15 0.13 -4.94
CA LEU A 210 -10.93 0.10 -3.49
C LEU A 210 -11.50 -1.17 -2.86
N GLU A 211 -12.69 -1.63 -3.28
CA GLU A 211 -13.27 -2.89 -2.80
C GLU A 211 -12.41 -4.11 -3.17
N GLN A 212 -11.86 -4.16 -4.39
CA GLN A 212 -10.93 -5.22 -4.79
C GLN A 212 -9.62 -5.16 -4.01
N SER A 213 -9.06 -3.95 -3.83
CA SER A 213 -7.84 -3.75 -3.04
C SER A 213 -8.04 -4.12 -1.57
N SER A 214 -9.22 -3.84 -0.99
CA SER A 214 -9.55 -4.23 0.38
C SER A 214 -9.59 -5.75 0.53
N ARG A 215 -10.19 -6.47 -0.42
CA ARG A 215 -10.21 -7.94 -0.40
C ARG A 215 -8.80 -8.53 -0.52
N LEU A 216 -7.96 -7.93 -1.36
CA LEU A 216 -6.56 -8.35 -1.50
C LEU A 216 -5.77 -8.09 -0.21
N ALA A 217 -5.96 -6.94 0.43
CA ALA A 217 -5.35 -6.61 1.72
C ALA A 217 -5.80 -7.56 2.84
N ASP A 218 -7.08 -7.99 2.86
CA ASP A 218 -7.56 -8.98 3.83
C ASP A 218 -6.88 -10.35 3.64
N LEU A 219 -6.70 -10.78 2.39
CA LEU A 219 -5.99 -12.01 2.05
C LEU A 219 -4.51 -11.92 2.42
N GLU A 220 -3.86 -10.79 2.14
CA GLU A 220 -2.48 -10.52 2.51
C GLU A 220 -2.28 -10.50 4.02
N ALA A 221 -3.17 -9.84 4.78
CA ALA A 221 -3.14 -9.84 6.23
C ALA A 221 -3.32 -11.26 6.82
N ARG A 222 -4.17 -12.09 6.21
CA ARG A 222 -4.33 -13.48 6.62
C ARG A 222 -3.10 -14.33 6.26
N LEU A 223 -2.50 -14.10 5.09
CA LEU A 223 -1.28 -14.77 4.65
C LEU A 223 -0.11 -14.39 5.57
N HIS A 224 0.06 -13.11 5.88
CA HIS A 224 1.05 -12.63 6.84
C HIS A 224 0.87 -13.25 8.23
N LYS A 225 -0.37 -13.41 8.72
CA LYS A 225 -0.63 -14.13 9.97
C LYS A 225 -0.17 -15.58 9.90
N LEU A 226 -0.42 -16.28 8.79
CA LEU A 226 0.05 -17.65 8.60
C LEU A 226 1.59 -17.72 8.53
N GLU A 227 2.23 -16.78 7.84
CA GLU A 227 3.70 -16.67 7.77
C GLU A 227 4.32 -16.35 9.13
N THR A 228 3.66 -15.52 9.94
CA THR A 228 4.13 -15.21 11.30
C THR A 228 4.09 -16.45 12.19
N VAL A 229 3.04 -17.26 12.08
CA VAL A 229 2.89 -18.51 12.85
C VAL A 229 3.88 -19.58 12.38
N LEU A 230 4.05 -19.73 11.07
CA LEU A 230 4.98 -20.70 10.48
C LEU A 230 6.45 -20.27 10.66
N GLY A 231 6.69 -18.96 10.79
CA GLY A 231 8.00 -18.34 10.86
C GLY A 231 8.54 -18.02 9.47
N ALA A 232 8.69 -16.73 9.17
CA ALA A 232 9.28 -16.25 7.90
C ALA A 232 10.81 -16.41 7.83
N SER A 233 11.47 -16.69 8.96
CA SER A 233 12.92 -16.76 9.03
C SER A 233 13.42 -18.12 8.53
N SER A 234 14.05 -18.12 7.34
CA SER A 234 14.82 -19.24 6.82
C SER A 234 15.74 -19.83 7.89
N GLU A 235 16.35 -19.00 8.75
CA GLU A 235 17.24 -19.47 9.84
C GLU A 235 16.56 -20.39 10.86
N LYS A 236 15.31 -20.13 11.27
CA LYS A 236 14.60 -21.01 12.22
C LYS A 236 14.25 -22.34 11.56
N LEU A 237 13.88 -22.30 10.28
CA LEU A 237 13.65 -23.52 9.49
C LEU A 237 14.96 -24.28 9.26
N SER A 238 16.05 -23.59 8.94
CA SER A 238 17.40 -24.17 8.81
C SER A 238 17.83 -24.86 10.11
N ARG A 239 17.65 -24.22 11.28
CA ARG A 239 17.93 -24.85 12.58
C ARG A 239 17.11 -26.10 12.86
N LEU A 240 15.84 -26.11 12.44
CA LEU A 240 14.98 -27.30 12.56
C LEU A 240 15.41 -28.38 11.57
N THR A 241 15.69 -28.03 10.32
CA THR A 241 16.18 -28.95 9.29
C THR A 241 17.54 -29.54 9.65
N THR A 242 18.46 -28.79 10.27
CA THR A 242 19.72 -29.34 10.78
C THR A 242 19.50 -30.34 11.92
N ALA A 243 18.50 -30.10 12.78
CA ALA A 243 18.21 -31.00 13.90
C ALA A 243 17.48 -32.29 13.47
N THR A 244 16.66 -32.23 12.41
CA THR A 244 15.86 -33.38 11.97
C THR A 244 16.28 -33.98 10.63
N SER A 245 17.27 -33.41 9.92
CA SER A 245 17.75 -33.85 8.60
C SER A 245 16.66 -33.97 7.53
N LYS A 246 15.54 -33.26 7.71
CA LYS A 246 14.34 -33.32 6.86
C LYS A 246 13.90 -31.91 6.48
N GLY A 247 13.50 -31.75 5.22
CA GLY A 247 13.28 -30.44 4.59
C GLY A 247 11.86 -29.88 4.72
N SER A 248 10.84 -30.72 4.95
CA SER A 248 9.46 -30.26 5.08
C SER A 248 8.99 -30.22 6.55
N LEU A 249 8.24 -29.18 6.95
CA LEU A 249 7.73 -29.06 8.33
C LEU A 249 6.87 -30.27 8.73
N LEU A 250 6.15 -30.85 7.76
CA LEU A 250 5.36 -32.06 7.98
C LEU A 250 6.26 -33.24 8.35
N GLU A 251 7.34 -33.46 7.59
CA GLU A 251 8.31 -34.51 7.88
C GLU A 251 9.01 -34.32 9.22
N VAL A 252 9.28 -33.07 9.61
CA VAL A 252 9.82 -32.71 10.93
C VAL A 252 8.82 -33.05 12.03
N ALA A 253 7.55 -32.66 11.88
CA ALA A 253 6.49 -32.97 12.84
C ALA A 253 6.23 -34.47 12.95
N GLU A 254 6.23 -35.21 11.84
CA GLU A 254 6.14 -36.66 11.82
C GLU A 254 7.33 -37.30 12.54
N HIS A 255 8.56 -36.81 12.28
CA HIS A 255 9.75 -37.29 12.99
C HIS A 255 9.69 -37.00 14.49
N LEU A 256 9.23 -35.80 14.88
CA LEU A 256 9.06 -35.44 16.29
C LEU A 256 7.96 -36.28 16.94
N SER A 257 6.89 -36.59 16.21
CA SER A 257 5.82 -37.46 16.70
C SER A 257 6.28 -38.91 16.86
N ALA A 258 7.10 -39.41 15.93
CA ALA A 258 7.68 -40.74 16.00
C ALA A 258 8.67 -40.84 17.17
N THR A 259 9.56 -39.86 17.33
CA THR A 259 10.45 -39.79 18.49
C THR A 259 9.68 -39.65 19.81
N ALA A 260 8.62 -38.84 19.86
CA ALA A 260 7.74 -38.77 21.03
C ALA A 260 7.04 -40.11 21.33
N SER A 261 6.66 -40.87 20.31
CA SER A 261 6.11 -42.23 20.48
C SER A 261 7.16 -43.24 20.96
N LEU A 262 8.44 -43.04 20.61
CA LEU A 262 9.55 -43.81 21.18
C LEU A 262 9.82 -43.48 22.65
N LEU A 263 9.44 -42.30 23.15
CA LEU A 263 9.58 -41.98 24.58
C LEU A 263 8.59 -42.77 25.46
N ASP A 264 7.56 -43.41 24.88
CA ASP A 264 6.70 -44.33 25.61
C ASP A 264 7.40 -45.69 25.76
N SER A 265 8.02 -45.89 26.93
CA SER A 265 8.74 -47.12 27.31
C SER A 265 7.91 -48.39 27.09
N SER A 266 6.57 -48.33 27.21
CA SER A 266 5.72 -49.50 27.02
C SER A 266 5.56 -49.91 25.56
N GLN A 267 5.55 -48.93 24.65
CA GLN A 267 5.48 -49.16 23.21
C GLN A 267 6.83 -49.58 22.65
N LEU A 268 7.93 -49.10 23.25
CA LEU A 268 9.30 -49.44 22.85
C LEU A 268 9.56 -50.95 22.98
N ASP A 269 9.24 -51.57 24.11
CA ASP A 269 9.41 -53.01 24.35
C ASP A 269 8.55 -53.87 23.39
N HIS A 270 7.31 -53.43 23.12
CA HIS A 270 6.42 -54.09 22.17
C HIS A 270 6.91 -53.97 20.71
N ILE A 271 7.45 -52.81 20.33
CA ILE A 271 8.02 -52.57 19.02
C ILE A 271 9.31 -53.40 18.87
N GLU A 272 10.18 -53.42 19.86
CA GLU A 272 11.42 -54.21 19.86
C GLU A 272 11.15 -55.71 19.67
N GLY A 273 10.17 -56.25 20.41
CA GLY A 273 9.74 -57.65 20.24
C GLY A 273 9.18 -57.96 18.84
N ARG A 274 8.39 -57.04 18.26
CA ARG A 274 7.87 -57.19 16.88
C ARG A 274 8.96 -57.04 15.83
N LEU A 275 9.93 -56.16 16.07
CA LEU A 275 11.05 -55.89 15.17
C LEU A 275 12.04 -57.04 15.17
N GLY A 276 12.30 -57.66 16.32
CA GLY A 276 13.06 -58.92 16.41
C GLY A 276 12.40 -60.06 15.64
N ALA A 277 11.07 -60.23 15.76
CA ALA A 277 10.32 -61.24 15.00
C ALA A 277 10.31 -60.94 13.48
N LEU A 278 10.31 -59.67 13.08
CA LEU A 278 10.38 -59.26 11.69
C LEU A 278 11.79 -59.46 11.12
N SER A 279 12.83 -59.15 11.89
CA SER A 279 14.23 -59.39 11.52
C SER A 279 14.51 -60.87 11.26
N GLN A 280 14.04 -61.77 12.12
CA GLN A 280 14.15 -63.22 11.87
C GLN A 280 13.42 -63.67 10.59
N LYS A 281 12.24 -63.10 10.30
CA LYS A 281 11.52 -63.39 9.06
C LYS A 281 12.25 -62.83 7.84
N LEU A 282 12.92 -61.69 7.98
CA LEU A 282 13.68 -61.05 6.92
C LEU A 282 14.95 -61.84 6.60
N GLU A 283 15.65 -62.37 7.61
CA GLU A 283 16.75 -63.33 7.45
C GLU A 283 16.30 -64.57 6.68
N ALA A 284 15.18 -65.18 7.08
CA ALA A 284 14.62 -66.34 6.38
C ALA A 284 14.18 -66.03 4.93
N ILE A 285 13.81 -64.78 4.62
CA ILE A 285 13.51 -64.34 3.25
C ILE A 285 14.80 -64.10 2.48
N THR A 286 15.83 -63.51 3.09
CA THR A 286 17.13 -63.32 2.43
C THR A 286 17.80 -64.64 2.09
N GLU A 287 17.72 -65.66 2.95
CA GLU A 287 18.18 -67.02 2.66
C GLU A 287 17.42 -67.69 1.50
N LYS A 288 16.13 -67.33 1.30
CA LYS A 288 15.34 -67.79 0.15
C LYS A 288 15.59 -66.96 -1.12
N LYS A 289 15.92 -65.68 -0.97
CA LYS A 289 16.21 -64.77 -2.09
C LYS A 289 17.57 -65.07 -2.70
N THR A 290 18.58 -65.45 -1.91
CA THR A 290 19.88 -65.93 -2.42
C THR A 290 19.79 -67.20 -3.26
N GLN A 291 18.69 -67.96 -3.16
CA GLN A 291 18.40 -69.13 -4.00
C GLN A 291 17.77 -68.76 -5.36
N VAL A 292 17.37 -67.50 -5.56
CA VAL A 292 16.82 -67.00 -6.83
C VAL A 292 17.89 -66.15 -7.51
N LEU A 293 18.27 -66.51 -8.75
CA LEU A 293 19.23 -65.76 -9.56
C LEU A 293 18.75 -64.31 -9.70
N GLN A 294 19.50 -63.37 -9.12
CA GLN A 294 19.19 -61.95 -9.16
C GLN A 294 19.86 -61.35 -10.41
N ASP A 295 19.07 -60.66 -11.23
CA ASP A 295 19.53 -60.03 -12.47
C ASP A 295 20.15 -58.67 -12.14
N GLU A 296 21.44 -58.67 -11.74
CA GLU A 296 22.17 -57.49 -11.22
C GLU A 296 22.15 -56.29 -12.19
N GLU A 297 22.04 -56.52 -13.50
CA GLU A 297 21.94 -55.44 -14.49
C GLU A 297 20.57 -54.75 -14.48
N GLN A 298 19.48 -55.48 -14.20
CA GLN A 298 18.16 -54.86 -14.07
C GLN A 298 18.04 -54.10 -12.76
N ASP A 299 18.61 -54.63 -11.68
CA ASP A 299 18.64 -53.92 -10.40
C ASP A 299 19.43 -52.60 -10.52
N LYS A 300 20.56 -52.59 -11.24
CA LYS A 300 21.31 -51.35 -11.52
C LYS A 300 20.50 -50.34 -12.35
N LYS A 301 19.82 -50.79 -13.41
CA LYS A 301 18.95 -49.92 -14.22
C LYS A 301 17.77 -49.37 -13.42
N VAL A 302 17.18 -50.17 -12.55
CA VAL A 302 16.07 -49.75 -11.68
C VAL A 302 16.55 -48.73 -10.64
N LEU A 303 17.76 -48.89 -10.09
CA LEU A 303 18.38 -47.92 -9.20
C LEU A 303 18.65 -46.59 -9.91
N GLU A 304 19.24 -46.62 -11.11
CA GLU A 304 19.45 -45.42 -11.93
C GLU A 304 18.14 -44.70 -12.24
N LEU A 305 17.08 -45.43 -12.62
CA LEU A 305 15.76 -44.87 -12.85
C LEU A 305 15.14 -44.28 -11.57
N TYR A 306 15.37 -44.92 -10.42
CA TYR A 306 14.90 -44.42 -9.13
C TYR A 306 15.59 -43.11 -8.75
N GLU A 307 16.91 -42.99 -8.97
CA GLU A 307 17.65 -41.75 -8.74
C GLU A 307 17.18 -40.63 -9.66
N LEU A 308 16.99 -40.91 -10.96
CA LEU A 308 16.42 -39.95 -11.90
C LEU A 308 15.01 -39.51 -11.49
N PHE A 309 14.17 -40.44 -11.04
CA PHE A 309 12.82 -40.14 -10.57
C PHE A 309 12.85 -39.29 -9.30
N LYS A 310 13.72 -39.61 -8.34
CA LYS A 310 13.88 -38.85 -7.09
C LYS A 310 14.34 -37.42 -7.36
N ASN A 311 15.27 -37.23 -8.30
CA ASN A 311 15.70 -35.90 -8.74
C ASN A 311 14.57 -35.15 -9.46
N ALA A 312 13.77 -35.85 -10.27
CA ALA A 312 12.62 -35.25 -10.97
C ALA A 312 11.43 -34.95 -10.06
N GLU A 313 11.28 -35.65 -8.93
CA GLU A 313 10.11 -35.53 -8.04
C GLU A 313 9.93 -34.10 -7.51
N GLY A 314 11.02 -33.42 -7.16
CA GLY A 314 10.98 -32.02 -6.75
C GLY A 314 10.46 -31.10 -7.86
N VAL A 315 10.92 -31.31 -9.10
CA VAL A 315 10.50 -30.54 -10.28
C VAL A 315 9.04 -30.82 -10.64
N ILE A 316 8.60 -32.08 -10.55
CA ILE A 316 7.22 -32.50 -10.84
C ILE A 316 6.24 -31.81 -9.88
N LYS A 317 6.59 -31.67 -8.60
CA LYS A 317 5.75 -30.97 -7.61
C LYS A 317 5.62 -29.47 -7.91
N LEU A 318 6.65 -28.84 -8.48
CA LEU A 318 6.67 -27.41 -8.83
C LEU A 318 6.02 -27.09 -10.19
N LEU A 319 5.85 -28.09 -11.06
CA LEU A 319 5.35 -27.90 -12.42
C LEU A 319 3.91 -27.33 -12.46
N PRO A 320 2.92 -27.82 -11.68
CA PRO A 320 1.58 -27.24 -11.66
C PRO A 320 1.56 -25.78 -11.19
N GLN A 321 2.37 -25.45 -10.18
CA GLN A 321 2.48 -24.08 -9.66
C GLN A 321 3.07 -23.14 -10.72
N THR A 322 4.06 -23.62 -11.48
CA THR A 322 4.69 -22.86 -12.57
C THR A 322 3.71 -22.59 -13.69
N ILE A 323 2.89 -23.59 -14.07
CA ILE A 323 1.83 -23.43 -15.08
C ILE A 323 0.77 -22.43 -14.61
N MET A 324 0.34 -22.50 -13.35
CA MET A 324 -0.61 -21.54 -12.79
C MET A 324 -0.07 -20.11 -12.79
N ARG A 325 1.22 -19.94 -12.46
CA ARG A 325 1.90 -18.64 -12.54
C ARG A 325 1.99 -18.13 -13.97
N LEU A 326 2.33 -19.00 -14.94
CA LEU A 326 2.34 -18.64 -16.37
C LEU A 326 0.96 -18.21 -16.86
N LYS A 327 -0.10 -18.91 -16.46
CA LYS A 327 -1.48 -18.54 -16.81
C LYS A 327 -1.88 -17.20 -16.19
N ALA A 328 -1.52 -16.93 -14.94
CA ALA A 328 -1.76 -15.63 -14.32
C ALA A 328 -0.99 -14.49 -15.01
N LEU A 329 0.19 -14.79 -15.55
CA LEU A 329 1.03 -13.82 -16.25
C LEU A 329 0.72 -13.69 -17.76
N GLU A 330 -0.12 -14.57 -18.30
CA GLU A 330 -0.49 -14.61 -19.72
C GLU A 330 -1.08 -13.28 -20.20
N GLU A 331 -2.01 -12.69 -19.43
CA GLU A 331 -2.61 -11.40 -19.78
C GLU A 331 -1.57 -10.28 -19.84
N LEU A 332 -0.62 -10.27 -18.90
CA LEU A 332 0.47 -9.30 -18.90
C LEU A 332 1.41 -9.51 -20.09
N HIS A 333 1.76 -10.75 -20.41
CA HIS A 333 2.58 -11.09 -21.58
C HIS A 333 1.91 -10.70 -22.89
N ASN A 334 0.60 -10.94 -23.02
CA ASN A 334 -0.18 -10.54 -24.19
C ASN A 334 -0.19 -9.01 -24.32
N LYS A 335 -0.46 -8.29 -23.23
CA LYS A 335 -0.42 -6.82 -23.22
C LYS A 335 0.97 -6.28 -23.56
N ALA A 336 2.04 -6.87 -23.02
CA ALA A 336 3.42 -6.48 -23.34
C ALA A 336 3.72 -6.70 -24.83
N THR A 337 3.27 -7.83 -25.38
CA THR A 337 3.43 -8.14 -26.81
C THR A 337 2.68 -7.14 -27.68
N ASP A 338 1.45 -6.77 -27.32
CA ASP A 338 0.67 -5.78 -28.05
C ASP A 338 1.29 -4.38 -27.93
N THR A 339 1.81 -3.99 -26.77
CA THR A 339 2.56 -2.73 -26.65
C THR A 339 3.81 -2.69 -27.52
N MET A 340 4.48 -3.83 -27.73
CA MET A 340 5.61 -3.90 -28.64
C MET A 340 5.19 -3.73 -30.10
N LYS A 341 4.02 -4.28 -30.49
CA LYS A 341 3.45 -4.05 -31.83
C LYS A 341 3.05 -2.59 -32.01
N ASP A 342 2.37 -2.01 -31.04
CA ASP A 342 1.98 -0.61 -31.06
C ASP A 342 3.21 0.31 -31.13
N LEU A 343 4.28 -0.02 -30.39
CA LEU A 343 5.53 0.72 -30.43
C LEU A 343 6.21 0.66 -31.81
N THR A 344 6.30 -0.52 -32.41
CA THR A 344 6.86 -0.66 -33.76
C THR A 344 5.99 0.05 -34.81
N GLN A 345 4.67 0.05 -34.66
CA GLN A 345 3.78 0.84 -35.51
C GLN A 345 4.02 2.36 -35.33
N ILE A 346 4.17 2.84 -34.09
CA ILE A 346 4.50 4.24 -33.81
C ILE A 346 5.84 4.61 -34.45
N GLU A 347 6.89 3.79 -34.32
CA GLU A 347 8.19 4.04 -34.96
C GLU A 347 8.08 4.17 -36.49
N VAL A 348 7.30 3.30 -37.13
CA VAL A 348 7.05 3.37 -38.58
C VAL A 348 6.32 4.67 -38.94
N THR A 349 5.25 5.03 -38.22
CA THR A 349 4.52 6.28 -38.48
C THR A 349 5.37 7.53 -38.22
N GLN A 350 6.26 7.48 -37.22
CA GLN A 350 7.19 8.56 -36.93
C GLN A 350 8.24 8.70 -38.04
N ALA A 351 8.76 7.59 -38.57
CA ALA A 351 9.67 7.60 -39.71
C ALA A 351 9.00 8.18 -40.97
N GLU A 352 7.74 7.80 -41.23
CA GLU A 352 6.95 8.35 -42.34
C GLU A 352 6.69 9.85 -42.17
N MET A 353 6.28 10.28 -40.97
CA MET A 353 6.05 11.70 -40.68
C MET A 353 7.33 12.53 -40.80
N ASN A 354 8.47 12.01 -40.36
CA ASN A 354 9.77 12.65 -40.56
C ASN A 354 10.11 12.79 -42.05
N GLY A 355 9.84 11.74 -42.85
CA GLY A 355 9.95 11.81 -44.32
C GLY A 355 9.06 12.88 -44.93
N ASN A 356 7.79 12.96 -44.51
CA ASN A 356 6.84 13.97 -44.97
C ASN A 356 7.28 15.40 -44.58
N VAL A 357 7.83 15.59 -43.38
CA VAL A 357 8.39 16.88 -42.94
C VAL A 357 9.60 17.27 -43.80
N GLN A 358 10.49 16.33 -44.13
CA GLN A 358 11.61 16.58 -45.04
C GLN A 358 11.13 16.94 -46.45
N ASN A 359 10.11 16.24 -46.97
CA ASN A 359 9.50 16.56 -48.26
C ASN A 359 8.88 17.97 -48.26
N ASN A 360 8.12 18.32 -47.23
CA ASN A 360 7.54 19.66 -47.09
C ASN A 360 8.62 20.75 -47.00
N LYS A 361 9.74 20.47 -46.32
CA LYS A 361 10.90 21.37 -46.28
C LYS A 361 11.50 21.59 -47.67
N MET A 362 11.68 20.52 -48.45
CA MET A 362 12.16 20.63 -49.84
C MET A 362 11.19 21.41 -50.72
N LEU A 363 9.88 21.17 -50.60
CA LEU A 363 8.87 21.91 -51.34
C LEU A 363 8.88 23.41 -51.00
N LEU A 364 8.99 23.76 -49.71
CA LEU A 364 9.08 25.16 -49.29
C LEU A 364 10.36 25.83 -49.80
N GLN A 365 11.49 25.13 -49.83
CA GLN A 365 12.72 25.64 -50.45
C GLN A 365 12.52 25.88 -51.95
N GLY A 366 11.89 24.94 -52.68
CA GLY A 366 11.58 25.13 -54.10
C GLY A 366 10.61 26.29 -54.35
N VAL A 367 9.62 26.49 -53.46
CA VAL A 367 8.73 27.65 -53.51
C VAL A 367 9.49 28.94 -53.23
N GLN A 368 10.40 28.96 -52.26
CA GLN A 368 11.24 30.12 -51.96
C GLN A 368 12.15 30.49 -53.14
N GLU A 369 12.78 29.49 -53.78
CA GLU A 369 13.59 29.68 -54.97
C GLU A 369 12.76 30.19 -56.15
N SER A 370 11.59 29.61 -56.40
CA SER A 370 10.69 30.08 -57.47
C SER A 370 10.20 31.51 -57.22
N PHE A 371 9.85 31.87 -55.98
CA PHE A 371 9.54 33.25 -55.61
C PHE A 371 10.73 34.19 -55.84
N ALA A 372 11.95 33.79 -55.47
CA ALA A 372 13.15 34.60 -55.71
C ALA A 372 13.40 34.81 -57.22
N MET A 373 13.21 33.78 -58.04
CA MET A 373 13.30 33.88 -59.50
C MET A 373 12.24 34.81 -60.07
N SER A 374 10.96 34.63 -59.68
CA SER A 374 9.86 35.50 -60.12
C SER A 374 10.05 36.95 -59.69
N LEU A 375 10.58 37.20 -58.49
CA LEU A 375 10.85 38.57 -58.00
C LEU A 375 11.99 39.21 -58.79
N ASN A 376 13.03 38.44 -59.15
CA ASN A 376 14.09 38.92 -60.04
C ASN A 376 13.57 39.24 -61.45
N GLU A 377 12.69 38.40 -62.01
CA GLU A 377 12.01 38.68 -63.28
C GLU A 377 11.16 39.95 -63.19
N ILE A 378 10.35 40.10 -62.15
CA ILE A 378 9.55 41.31 -61.91
C ILE A 378 10.46 42.54 -61.79
N ASN A 379 11.55 42.48 -61.01
CA ASN A 379 12.51 43.57 -60.92
C ASN A 379 13.11 43.92 -62.29
N SER A 380 13.49 42.93 -63.09
CA SER A 380 14.03 43.16 -64.43
C SER A 380 13.00 43.84 -65.34
N THR A 381 11.74 43.41 -65.28
CA THR A 381 10.65 44.03 -66.07
C THR A 381 10.36 45.45 -65.60
N VAL A 382 10.35 45.73 -64.29
CA VAL A 382 10.18 47.07 -63.72
C VAL A 382 11.33 47.99 -64.13
N VAL A 383 12.58 47.53 -64.05
CA VAL A 383 13.75 48.29 -64.52
C VAL A 383 13.64 48.60 -66.03
N SER A 384 13.19 47.62 -66.82
CA SER A 384 12.97 47.84 -68.26
C SER A 384 11.84 48.86 -68.54
N LEU A 385 10.79 48.85 -67.72
CA LEU A 385 9.68 49.81 -67.79
C LEU A 385 10.13 51.21 -67.40
N ASP A 386 10.89 51.35 -66.31
CA ASP A 386 11.45 52.63 -65.87
C ASP A 386 12.43 53.21 -66.91
N ALA A 387 13.25 52.36 -67.52
CA ALA A 387 14.11 52.76 -68.64
C ALA A 387 13.29 53.28 -69.84
N ARG A 388 12.18 52.62 -70.19
CA ARG A 388 11.26 53.08 -71.25
C ARG A 388 10.56 54.40 -70.88
N ILE A 389 10.13 54.56 -69.63
CA ILE A 389 9.51 55.80 -69.13
C ILE A 389 10.51 56.97 -69.16
N LYS A 390 11.77 56.73 -68.76
CA LYS A 390 12.85 57.73 -68.85
C LYS A 390 13.17 58.11 -70.29
N ALA A 391 13.13 57.16 -71.22
CA ALA A 391 13.31 57.44 -72.65
C ALA A 391 12.16 58.30 -73.20
N LEU A 392 10.92 58.09 -72.75
CA LEU A 392 9.77 58.92 -73.12
C LEU A 392 9.83 60.33 -72.54
N LYS A 393 10.37 60.52 -71.34
CA LYS A 393 10.56 61.86 -70.72
C LYS A 393 11.66 62.72 -71.35
N LYS A 394 12.52 62.15 -72.19
CA LYS A 394 13.61 62.86 -72.89
C LYS A 394 13.25 63.33 -74.30
N LYS A 395 12.05 63.03 -74.77
CA LYS A 395 11.39 63.69 -75.91
C LYS A 395 10.44 64.75 -75.37
#